data_AF-A0A1Y3AB15-F1
#
_entry.id   AF-A0A1Y3AB15-F1
#
_cell.length_a   1.000
_cell.length_b   1.000
_cell.length_c   1.000
_cell.angle_alpha   90.00
_cell.angle_beta   90.00
_cell.angle_gamma   90.00
#
_symmetry.space_group_name_H-M   'P 1'
#
loop_
_entity.id
_entity.type
_entity.pdbx_description
1 polymer ?
#
loop_
_entity_poly.entity_id
_entity_poly.type
_entity_poly.pdbx_seq_one_letter_code
_entity_poly.pdbx_strand_id
1 'polypeptide(L)'
;MKAGVIAVQGDVAEHAAAVRNAAAAHDEPAEVVEIREAGIVPDCDVLLMPGGESTTISRLIHREGIAAEIEAHVASGTPVLATHAGPLVGPTDADAARV
;
A
#
# COMPACT_ATOMS: atom_id res chain seq x y z
N MET A 1 -1.98 -14.58 4.59
CA MET A 1 -1.24 -13.32 4.37
C MET A 1 -1.99 -12.16 5.02
N LYS A 2 -1.29 -11.16 5.54
CA LYS A 2 -1.84 -9.90 6.04
C LYS A 2 -1.65 -8.80 4.99
N ALA A 3 -2.73 -8.33 4.41
CA ALA A 3 -2.74 -7.27 3.42
C ALA A 3 -3.16 -5.95 4.06
N GLY A 4 -2.22 -5.00 4.12
CA GLY A 4 -2.47 -3.65 4.61
C GLY A 4 -3.06 -2.79 3.50
N VAL A 5 -4.19 -2.12 3.74
CA VAL A 5 -4.78 -1.14 2.82
C VAL A 5 -4.65 0.23 3.46
N ILE A 6 -3.86 1.12 2.87
CA ILE A 6 -3.72 2.49 3.34
C ILE A 6 -5.08 3.20 3.17
N ALA A 7 -5.70 3.57 4.28
CA ALA A 7 -7.09 4.01 4.38
C ALA A 7 -7.23 5.49 4.78
N VAL A 8 -6.24 6.30 4.40
CA VAL A 8 -6.18 7.73 4.73
C VAL A 8 -7.16 8.58 3.92
N GLN A 9 -7.59 8.09 2.75
CA GLN A 9 -8.56 8.72 1.87
C GLN A 9 -9.57 7.65 1.37
N GLY A 10 -10.70 8.06 0.79
CA GLY A 10 -11.83 7.20 0.37
C GLY A 10 -11.49 6.02 -0.57
N ASP A 11 -12.52 5.27 -0.97
CA ASP A 11 -12.45 4.07 -1.85
C ASP A 11 -11.78 2.82 -1.26
N VAL A 12 -11.53 2.81 0.05
CA VAL A 12 -10.91 1.69 0.79
C VAL A 12 -11.65 0.37 0.65
N ALA A 13 -13.00 0.42 0.63
CA ALA A 13 -13.84 -0.77 0.58
C ALA A 13 -13.65 -1.58 -0.71
N GLU A 14 -13.46 -0.91 -1.85
CA GLU A 14 -13.24 -1.55 -3.14
C GLU A 14 -11.88 -2.25 -3.20
N HIS A 15 -10.85 -1.63 -2.63
CA HIS A 15 -9.50 -2.19 -2.55
C HIS A 15 -9.47 -3.43 -1.64
N ALA A 16 -10.13 -3.32 -0.49
CA ALA A 16 -10.26 -4.43 0.44
C ALA A 16 -11.06 -5.60 -0.18
N ALA A 17 -12.09 -5.31 -0.97
CA ALA A 17 -12.83 -6.32 -1.72
C ALA A 17 -11.97 -6.98 -2.81
N ALA A 18 -11.18 -6.20 -3.56
CA ALA A 18 -10.29 -6.71 -4.60
C ALA A 18 -9.25 -7.69 -4.04
N VAL A 19 -8.64 -7.39 -2.88
CA VAL A 19 -7.70 -8.30 -2.21
C VAL A 19 -8.38 -9.59 -1.78
N ARG A 20 -9.55 -9.51 -1.14
CA ARG A 20 -10.29 -10.69 -0.71
C ARG A 20 -10.70 -11.56 -1.90
N ASN A 21 -11.11 -10.95 -3.00
CA ASN A 21 -11.47 -11.66 -4.23
C ASN A 21 -10.26 -12.33 -4.88
N ALA A 22 -9.12 -11.65 -4.95
CA ALA A 22 -7.88 -12.22 -5.48
C ALA A 22 -7.42 -13.41 -4.62
N ALA A 23 -7.38 -13.24 -3.30
CA ALA A 23 -7.01 -14.30 -2.37
C ALA A 23 -7.95 -15.52 -2.49
N ALA A 24 -9.26 -15.29 -2.54
CA ALA A 24 -10.26 -16.35 -2.74
C ALA A 24 -10.11 -17.06 -4.10
N ALA A 25 -9.77 -16.34 -5.18
CA ALA A 25 -9.55 -16.92 -6.49
C ALA A 25 -8.31 -17.82 -6.56
N HIS A 26 -7.38 -17.68 -5.60
CA HIS A 26 -6.16 -18.46 -5.48
C HIS A 26 -6.20 -19.49 -4.33
N ASP A 27 -7.35 -19.67 -3.68
CA ASP A 27 -7.52 -20.52 -2.48
C ASP A 27 -6.56 -20.15 -1.33
N GLU A 28 -6.15 -18.88 -1.24
CA GLU A 28 -5.26 -18.37 -0.20
C GLU A 28 -6.03 -17.56 0.86
N PRO A 29 -5.76 -17.76 2.17
CA PRO A 29 -6.35 -16.93 3.22
C PRO A 29 -5.66 -15.56 3.29
N ALA A 30 -6.44 -14.49 3.14
CA ALA A 30 -5.99 -13.11 3.32
C ALA A 30 -6.77 -12.39 4.43
N GLU A 31 -6.05 -11.85 5.39
CA GLU A 31 -6.56 -10.87 6.35
C GLU A 31 -6.32 -9.47 5.78
N VAL A 32 -7.38 -8.68 5.66
CA VAL A 32 -7.27 -7.30 5.18
C VAL A 32 -7.37 -6.34 6.35
N VAL A 33 -6.36 -5.49 6.52
CA VAL A 33 -6.28 -4.50 7.59
C VAL A 33 -6.25 -3.10 6.99
N GLU A 34 -7.21 -2.26 7.39
CA GLU A 34 -7.20 -0.84 7.02
C GLU A 34 -6.20 -0.07 7.89
N ILE A 35 -5.31 0.69 7.26
CA ILE A 35 -4.24 1.42 7.93
C ILE A 35 -4.55 2.91 7.83
N ARG A 36 -4.94 3.50 8.97
CA ARG A 36 -5.26 4.93 9.08
C ARG A 36 -4.21 5.72 9.87
N GLU A 37 -3.35 5.01 10.58
CA GLU A 37 -2.29 5.53 11.45
C GLU A 37 -1.06 4.62 11.37
N ALA A 38 0.09 5.14 11.81
CA ALA A 38 1.33 4.39 11.87
C ALA A 38 1.26 3.22 12.89
N GLY A 39 2.11 2.22 12.70
CA GLY A 39 2.35 1.09 13.58
C GLY A 39 1.93 -0.25 12.99
N ILE A 40 1.24 -0.24 11.85
CA ILE A 40 0.59 -1.43 11.29
C ILE A 40 1.31 -1.94 10.03
N VAL A 41 1.92 -1.04 9.26
CA VAL A 41 2.62 -1.39 8.00
C VAL A 41 3.74 -2.43 8.20
N PRO A 42 4.54 -2.41 9.30
CA PRO A 42 5.60 -3.38 9.51
C PRO A 42 5.12 -4.84 9.64
N ASP A 43 3.86 -5.05 10.03
CA ASP A 43 3.29 -6.38 10.20
C ASP A 43 2.65 -6.94 8.92
N CYS A 44 2.60 -6.14 7.84
CA CYS A 44 1.90 -6.50 6.62
C CYS A 44 2.83 -7.26 5.66
N ASP A 45 2.29 -8.27 4.96
CA ASP A 45 2.99 -9.04 3.92
C ASP A 45 2.91 -8.36 2.54
N VAL A 46 1.88 -7.52 2.37
CA VAL A 46 1.65 -6.72 1.16
C VAL A 46 0.97 -5.42 1.56
N LEU A 47 1.32 -4.33 0.90
CA LEU A 47 0.68 -3.03 1.10
C LEU A 47 -0.10 -2.60 -0.13
N LEU A 48 -1.28 -2.04 0.07
CA LEU A 48 -2.12 -1.46 -0.96
C LEU A 48 -2.24 0.06 -0.74
N MET A 49 -1.91 0.81 -1.79
CA MET A 49 -2.05 2.26 -1.82
C MET A 49 -3.43 2.64 -2.37
N PRO A 50 -4.16 3.55 -1.73
CA PRO A 50 -5.48 3.98 -2.18
C PRO A 50 -5.38 4.76 -3.48
N GLY A 51 -6.44 4.69 -4.28
CA GLY A 51 -6.64 5.59 -5.41
C GLY A 51 -7.12 6.98 -4.96
N GLY A 52 -6.93 7.98 -5.82
CA GLY A 52 -7.38 9.35 -5.58
C GLY A 52 -6.31 10.40 -5.90
N GLU A 53 -6.46 11.58 -5.30
CA GLU A 53 -5.55 12.70 -5.52
C GLU A 53 -4.22 12.47 -4.80
N SER A 54 -3.17 12.21 -5.55
CA SER A 54 -1.83 11.85 -5.05
C SER A 54 -1.27 12.86 -4.04
N THR A 55 -1.51 14.16 -4.26
CA THR A 55 -1.07 15.22 -3.34
C THR A 55 -1.81 15.13 -2.00
N THR A 56 -3.11 14.84 -2.03
CA THR A 56 -3.92 14.65 -0.82
C THR A 56 -3.45 13.41 -0.07
N ILE A 57 -3.30 12.29 -0.78
CA ILE A 57 -2.84 11.01 -0.20
C ILE A 57 -1.47 11.17 0.45
N SER A 58 -0.49 11.75 -0.26
CA SER A 58 0.86 11.97 0.27
C SER A 58 0.83 12.82 1.54
N ARG A 59 0.11 13.95 1.54
CA ARG A 59 0.00 14.81 2.73
C ARG A 59 -0.60 14.09 3.93
N LEU A 60 -1.61 13.24 3.70
CA LEU A 60 -2.24 12.47 4.77
C LEU A 60 -1.29 11.39 5.30
N ILE A 61 -0.62 10.62 4.44
CA ILE A 61 0.36 9.62 4.83
C ILE A 61 1.48 10.23 5.69
N HIS A 62 1.99 11.40 5.31
CA HIS A 62 3.00 12.11 6.11
C HIS A 62 2.43 12.61 7.44
N ARG A 63 1.20 13.14 7.44
CA ARG A 63 0.54 13.64 8.65
C ARG A 63 0.30 12.54 9.68
N GLU A 64 -0.12 11.36 9.23
CA GLU A 64 -0.40 10.20 10.09
C GLU A 64 0.88 9.40 10.47
N GLY A 65 2.06 9.87 10.04
CA GLY A 65 3.35 9.23 10.36
C GLY A 65 3.63 7.92 9.60
N ILE A 66 2.77 7.54 8.66
CA ILE A 66 2.82 6.25 7.96
C ILE A 66 3.96 6.22 6.93
N ALA A 67 4.38 7.38 6.41
CA ALA A 67 5.38 7.50 5.34
C ALA A 67 6.67 6.71 5.61
N ALA A 68 7.22 6.84 6.81
CA ALA A 68 8.47 6.16 7.18
C ALA A 68 8.33 4.63 7.16
N GLU A 69 7.15 4.11 7.51
CA GLU A 69 6.90 2.68 7.51
C GLU A 69 6.74 2.13 6.08
N ILE A 70 6.11 2.92 5.19
CA ILE A 70 6.01 2.57 3.76
C ILE A 70 7.41 2.52 3.14
N GLU A 71 8.24 3.52 3.40
CA GLU A 71 9.63 3.57 2.91
C GLU A 71 10.42 2.34 3.38
N ALA A 72 10.32 2.00 4.67
CA ALA A 72 10.97 0.82 5.23
C ALA A 72 10.44 -0.49 4.62
N HIS A 73 9.13 -0.60 4.41
CA HIS A 73 8.46 -1.77 3.82
C HIS A 73 8.85 -1.97 2.35
N VAL A 74 8.99 -0.90 1.57
CA VAL A 74 9.52 -0.97 0.20
C VAL A 74 11.00 -1.35 0.21
N ALA A 75 11.79 -0.77 1.12
CA ALA A 75 13.21 -1.05 1.25
C ALA A 75 13.50 -2.51 1.66
N SER A 76 12.59 -3.17 2.38
CA SER A 76 12.70 -4.60 2.70
C SER A 76 12.37 -5.52 1.53
N GLY A 77 11.96 -4.98 0.38
CA GLY A 77 11.57 -5.74 -0.80
C GLY A 77 10.16 -6.33 -0.71
N THR A 78 9.35 -5.86 0.25
CA THR A 78 7.96 -6.31 0.41
C THR A 78 7.06 -5.64 -0.63
N PRO A 79 6.15 -6.38 -1.29
CA PRO A 79 5.39 -5.86 -2.43
C PRO A 79 4.39 -4.75 -2.04
N VAL A 80 4.31 -3.72 -2.89
CA VAL A 80 3.31 -2.64 -2.80
C VAL A 80 2.47 -2.57 -4.08
N LEU A 81 1.16 -2.58 -3.93
CA LEU A 81 0.20 -2.47 -5.02
C LEU A 81 -0.47 -1.09 -4.97
N ALA A 82 -0.32 -0.30 -6.03
CA ALA A 82 -1.08 0.93 -6.21
C ALA A 82 -2.21 0.69 -7.23
N THR A 83 -3.35 1.36 -7.06
CA THR A 83 -4.54 1.18 -7.90
C THR A 83 -4.72 2.25 -8.97
N HIS A 84 -3.93 3.32 -8.93
CA HIS A 84 -3.92 4.37 -9.98
C HIS A 84 -2.63 4.44 -10.80
N ALA A 85 -1.57 3.81 -10.32
CA ALA A 85 -0.40 3.44 -11.10
C ALA A 85 -0.21 1.95 -10.87
N GLY A 86 0.19 1.17 -11.87
CA GLY A 86 0.35 -0.28 -11.73
C GLY A 86 1.26 -0.73 -10.57
N PRO A 87 1.49 -2.04 -10.41
CA PRO A 87 2.25 -2.59 -9.28
C PRO A 87 3.59 -1.84 -9.07
N LEU A 88 3.80 -1.34 -7.85
CA LEU A 88 5.03 -0.70 -7.42
C LEU A 88 5.93 -1.80 -6.84
N VAL A 89 6.67 -2.48 -7.72
CA VAL A 89 7.70 -3.44 -7.33
C VAL A 89 9.02 -2.69 -7.15
N GLY A 90 9.53 -2.63 -5.92
CA GLY A 90 10.87 -2.07 -5.64
C GLY A 90 12.01 -3.06 -5.98
N PRO A 91 13.29 -2.66 -5.85
CA PRO A 91 13.83 -1.33 -6.13
C PRO A 91 14.07 -1.21 -7.64
N THR A 92 13.41 -0.26 -8.31
CA THR A 92 13.95 0.25 -9.57
C THR A 92 14.99 1.30 -9.20
N ASP A 93 16.20 1.17 -9.74
CA ASP A 93 17.17 2.28 -9.80
C ASP A 93 16.47 3.51 -10.40
N ALA A 94 15.99 4.40 -9.52
CA ALA A 94 15.43 5.69 -9.91
C ALA A 94 16.54 6.72 -9.96
N ASP A 95 17.63 6.39 -10.68
CA ASP A 95 18.66 7.30 -11.14
C ASP A 95 18.44 7.68 -12.63
N ALA A 96 17.18 7.73 -13.06
CA ALA A 96 16.80 8.15 -14.40
C ALA A 96 15.99 9.45 -14.36
N ALA A 97 16.73 10.56 -14.48
CA ALA A 97 16.35 11.88 -15.02
C ALA A 97 16.69 13.07 -14.10
N ARG A 98 17.99 13.33 -13.97
CA ARG A 98 18.52 14.71 -14.04
C ARG A 98 19.35 14.84 -15.31
N VAL A 99 18.69 15.28 -16.38
CA VAL A 99 19.30 16.10 -17.46
C VAL A 99 18.34 17.25 -17.72
#